data_AF-A0A7Z9LQE5-F1
#
_entry.id   AF-A0A7Z9LQE5-F1
#
_cell.length_a   1.000
_cell.length_b   1.000
_cell.length_c   1.000
_cell.angle_alpha   90.00
_cell.angle_beta   90.00
_cell.angle_gamma   90.00
#
_symmetry.space_group_name_H-M   'P 1'
#
loop_
_entity.id
_entity.type
_entity.pdbx_description
1 polymer ?
#
loop_
_entity_poly.entity_id
_entity_poly.type
_entity_poly.pdbx_seq_one_letter_code
_entity_poly.pdbx_strand_id
1 'polypeptide(L)'
;MGITSRLTRALLIPAALFVAIFCMTLQAHSEEAIKTDLNASEIRDFTGAWALKMDMMGRIMEFKLTVVDLGGKAGATFDSARQAEPTAVEEMILLEEGALQLTYDMKFGAQTFSLIVTANLSDDGLEGQIVESSGLFKAPFTAVEAVDDVETSQQRRRNRRISATSATLRFEKDKIVISFSGLATDSKDYENFQSLSNDTVFEYVGGRASKILTDVDLHFGDTVVKQGNAYVTYPGVYSIWLKKTAKGYSLVFNEEADVWGTMFNPETQAYEVPLTESTVEEASDKMKVTLDKVDDNTGTLNVFWADKKYSVNFTKGEKRSESPS
;
A
#
# COMPACT_ATOMS: atom_id res chain seq x y z
N MET A 1 -69.83 51.48 -37.04
CA MET A 1 -70.25 50.13 -36.61
C MET A 1 -68.99 49.39 -36.18
N GLY A 2 -68.84 49.07 -34.88
CA GLY A 2 -67.78 48.21 -34.30
C GLY A 2 -66.34 48.75 -34.32
N ILE A 3 -65.87 49.52 -33.31
CA ILE A 3 -65.19 49.06 -32.06
C ILE A 3 -63.67 48.79 -32.24
N THR A 4 -62.86 49.74 -31.71
CA THR A 4 -61.53 49.67 -31.02
C THR A 4 -60.39 48.82 -31.60
N SER A 5 -59.10 49.19 -31.61
CA SER A 5 -58.24 49.84 -30.61
C SER A 5 -56.99 50.43 -31.31
N ARG A 6 -56.42 51.59 -30.92
CA ARG A 6 -55.28 51.76 -29.97
C ARG A 6 -54.21 50.65 -30.10
N LEU A 7 -52.89 50.88 -30.11
CA LEU A 7 -52.00 52.06 -30.06
C LEU A 7 -50.57 51.46 -30.15
N THR A 8 -49.60 52.27 -30.59
CA THR A 8 -48.17 52.24 -30.22
C THR A 8 -47.17 51.27 -30.87
N ARG A 9 -46.22 51.92 -31.57
CA ARG A 9 -44.83 51.55 -31.87
C ARG A 9 -44.10 50.83 -30.73
N ALA A 10 -43.16 49.95 -31.07
CA ALA A 10 -41.76 50.07 -30.64
C ALA A 10 -40.81 49.12 -31.40
N LEU A 11 -39.59 49.63 -31.56
CA LEU A 11 -38.36 49.11 -32.15
C LEU A 11 -38.13 47.58 -32.11
N LEU A 12 -37.65 47.06 -33.25
CA LEU A 12 -36.80 45.88 -33.31
C LEU A 12 -35.42 46.18 -32.71
N ILE A 13 -35.03 45.41 -31.70
CA ILE A 13 -33.64 45.19 -31.30
C ILE A 13 -33.37 43.69 -31.55
N PRO A 14 -32.30 43.29 -32.26
CA PRO A 14 -32.00 41.88 -32.43
C PRO A 14 -31.48 41.31 -31.10
N ALA A 15 -32.24 40.38 -30.53
CA ALA A 15 -31.83 39.60 -29.38
C ALA A 15 -30.67 38.69 -29.75
N ALA A 16 -29.52 38.89 -29.09
CA ALA A 16 -28.42 37.93 -29.09
C ALA A 16 -28.92 36.60 -28.50
N LEU A 17 -28.84 35.55 -29.31
CA LEU A 17 -29.12 34.17 -28.89
C LEU A 17 -27.97 33.70 -27.98
N PHE A 18 -28.11 33.91 -26.67
CA PHE A 18 -27.32 33.18 -25.69
C PHE A 18 -27.79 31.72 -25.71
N VAL A 19 -27.03 30.86 -26.36
CA VAL A 19 -27.10 29.42 -26.11
C VAL A 19 -26.50 29.21 -24.73
N ALA A 20 -27.36 29.23 -23.71
CA ALA A 20 -27.01 28.67 -22.42
C ALA A 20 -26.84 27.17 -22.62
N ILE A 21 -25.59 26.73 -22.77
CA ILE A 21 -25.22 25.33 -22.56
C ILE A 21 -25.52 25.08 -21.09
N PHE A 22 -26.69 24.53 -20.82
CA PHE A 22 -26.99 23.86 -19.57
C PHE A 22 -26.05 22.66 -19.53
N CYS A 23 -24.85 22.87 -18.98
CA CYS A 23 -24.08 21.77 -18.42
C CYS A 23 -24.94 21.24 -17.28
N MET A 24 -25.80 20.27 -17.57
CA MET A 24 -26.34 19.40 -16.53
C MET A 24 -25.12 18.73 -15.92
N THR A 25 -24.65 19.28 -14.81
CA THR A 25 -23.85 18.54 -13.86
C THR A 25 -24.74 17.38 -13.42
N LEU A 26 -24.57 16.23 -14.08
CA LEU A 26 -24.92 14.95 -13.51
C LEU A 26 -24.16 14.89 -12.19
N GLN A 27 -24.83 15.21 -11.09
CA GLN A 27 -24.40 14.74 -9.77
C GLN A 27 -24.52 13.23 -9.83
N ALA A 28 -23.42 12.58 -10.21
CA ALA A 28 -23.21 11.18 -9.93
C ALA A 28 -23.26 11.06 -8.41
N HIS A 29 -24.35 10.52 -7.88
CA HIS A 29 -24.35 10.04 -6.52
C HIS A 29 -23.49 8.77 -6.54
N SER A 30 -22.40 8.77 -5.77
CA SER A 30 -21.49 7.64 -5.63
C SER A 30 -21.87 6.93 -4.34
N GLU A 31 -22.08 5.62 -4.36
CA GLU A 31 -21.95 4.86 -3.12
C GLU A 31 -20.46 4.85 -2.76
N GLU A 32 -20.12 5.50 -1.66
CA GLU A 32 -18.74 5.54 -1.17
C GLU A 32 -18.41 4.22 -0.45
N ALA A 33 -17.13 3.84 -0.44
CA ALA A 33 -16.67 2.72 0.37
C ALA A 33 -17.10 2.94 1.83
N ILE A 34 -17.67 1.91 2.45
CA ILE A 34 -18.03 1.93 3.86
C ILE A 34 -16.94 1.27 4.71
N LYS A 35 -16.85 1.68 5.98
CA LYS A 35 -15.90 1.07 6.93
C LYS A 35 -16.40 -0.32 7.31
N THR A 36 -15.53 -1.31 7.16
CA THR A 36 -15.74 -2.66 7.69
C THR A 36 -14.99 -2.85 9.02
N ASP A 37 -15.20 -3.99 9.67
CA ASP A 37 -14.50 -4.32 10.91
C ASP A 37 -13.02 -4.68 10.69
N LEU A 38 -12.65 -5.06 9.46
CA LEU A 38 -11.29 -5.46 9.10
C LEU A 38 -10.33 -4.28 9.15
N ASN A 39 -9.16 -4.49 9.76
CA ASN A 39 -8.14 -3.44 9.83
C ASN A 39 -7.44 -3.30 8.48
N ALA A 40 -7.32 -2.07 7.97
CA ALA A 40 -6.68 -1.80 6.69
C ALA A 40 -5.19 -2.23 6.68
N SER A 41 -4.55 -2.21 7.85
CA SER A 41 -3.16 -2.66 8.02
C SER A 41 -2.95 -4.15 7.75
N GLU A 42 -4.00 -4.97 7.83
CA GLU A 42 -3.95 -6.42 7.58
C GLU A 42 -4.07 -6.76 6.09
N ILE A 43 -4.63 -5.86 5.29
CA ILE A 43 -4.90 -6.06 3.85
C ILE A 43 -4.21 -5.05 2.96
N ARG A 44 -3.07 -4.49 3.40
CA ARG A 44 -2.36 -3.43 2.66
C ARG A 44 -2.03 -3.84 1.23
N ASP A 45 -1.72 -5.11 1.02
CA ASP A 45 -1.38 -5.66 -0.29
C ASP A 45 -2.58 -5.75 -1.25
N PHE A 46 -3.81 -5.73 -0.72
CA PHE A 46 -5.05 -5.66 -1.49
C PHE A 46 -5.53 -4.23 -1.73
N THR A 47 -4.97 -3.24 -1.02
CA THR A 47 -5.36 -1.83 -1.14
C THR A 47 -4.96 -1.27 -2.50
N GLY A 48 -5.90 -0.63 -3.19
CA GLY A 48 -5.72 -0.11 -4.54
C GLY A 48 -6.94 -0.33 -5.43
N ALA A 49 -6.83 0.14 -6.67
CA ALA A 49 -7.81 -0.13 -7.70
C ALA A 49 -7.37 -1.33 -8.54
N TRP A 50 -8.31 -2.21 -8.87
CA TRP A 50 -8.08 -3.45 -9.60
C TRP A 50 -9.10 -3.58 -10.71
N ALA A 51 -8.64 -3.81 -11.93
CA ALA A 51 -9.46 -4.20 -13.08
C ALA A 51 -9.60 -5.73 -13.09
N LEU A 52 -10.77 -6.22 -12.67
CA LEU A 52 -11.12 -7.63 -12.66
C LEU A 52 -11.64 -8.04 -14.02
N LYS A 53 -11.24 -9.23 -14.45
CA LYS A 53 -11.80 -9.97 -15.58
C LYS A 53 -12.37 -11.28 -15.06
N MET A 54 -13.65 -11.48 -15.30
CA MET A 54 -14.37 -12.70 -14.93
C MET A 54 -14.93 -13.35 -16.18
N ASP A 55 -14.72 -14.66 -16.36
CA ASP A 55 -15.43 -15.42 -17.40
C ASP A 55 -16.74 -15.95 -16.83
N MET A 56 -17.86 -15.45 -17.36
CA MET A 56 -19.17 -16.03 -17.11
C MET A 56 -19.73 -16.62 -18.39
N MET A 57 -19.79 -17.95 -18.45
CA MET A 57 -20.42 -18.70 -19.54
C MET A 57 -19.86 -18.33 -20.92
N GLY A 58 -18.54 -18.10 -21.02
CA GLY A 58 -17.85 -17.74 -22.27
C GLY A 58 -17.94 -16.25 -22.61
N ARG A 59 -18.40 -15.41 -21.67
CA ARG A 59 -18.40 -13.95 -21.80
C ARG A 59 -17.50 -13.36 -20.73
N ILE A 60 -16.44 -12.68 -21.18
CA ILE A 60 -15.56 -11.92 -20.31
C ILE A 60 -16.30 -10.67 -19.85
N MET A 61 -16.43 -10.51 -18.55
CA MET A 61 -16.95 -9.32 -17.90
C MET A 61 -15.82 -8.60 -17.19
N GLU A 62 -15.83 -7.28 -17.29
CA GLU A 62 -14.85 -6.42 -16.62
C GLU A 62 -15.52 -5.65 -15.48
N PHE A 63 -14.85 -5.64 -14.34
CA PHE A 63 -15.25 -4.91 -13.14
C PHE A 63 -14.06 -4.14 -12.59
N LYS A 64 -14.33 -3.13 -11.78
CA LYS A 64 -13.30 -2.42 -11.03
C LYS A 64 -13.55 -2.60 -9.54
N LEU A 65 -12.65 -3.29 -8.86
CA LEU A 65 -12.62 -3.34 -7.39
C LEU A 65 -11.71 -2.22 -6.91
N THR A 66 -12.20 -1.40 -5.99
CA THR A 66 -11.36 -0.42 -5.30
C THR A 66 -11.37 -0.76 -3.82
N VAL A 67 -10.20 -1.01 -3.25
CA VAL A 67 -10.01 -1.25 -1.81
C VAL A 67 -9.25 -0.08 -1.22
N VAL A 68 -9.76 0.48 -0.13
CA VAL A 68 -9.28 1.73 0.48
C VAL A 68 -9.14 1.61 1.99
N ASP A 69 -8.24 2.42 2.55
CA ASP A 69 -8.14 2.65 3.99
C ASP A 69 -9.02 3.86 4.37
N LEU A 70 -9.99 3.60 5.23
CA LEU A 70 -10.93 4.59 5.77
C LEU A 70 -10.64 4.86 7.25
N GLY A 71 -9.44 5.37 7.53
CA GLY A 71 -9.01 5.74 8.88
C GLY A 71 -8.72 4.53 9.76
N GLY A 72 -7.88 3.62 9.27
CA GLY A 72 -7.46 2.38 9.91
C GLY A 72 -8.34 1.16 9.61
N LYS A 73 -9.48 1.38 8.95
CA LYS A 73 -10.44 0.33 8.60
C LYS A 73 -10.53 0.13 7.10
N ALA A 74 -10.62 -1.13 6.69
CA ALA A 74 -10.79 -1.49 5.30
C ALA A 74 -12.18 -1.08 4.82
N GLY A 75 -12.25 -0.54 3.61
CA GLY A 75 -13.48 -0.39 2.85
C GLY A 75 -13.22 -0.75 1.39
N ALA A 76 -14.26 -1.15 0.67
CA ALA A 76 -14.14 -1.42 -0.75
C ALA A 76 -15.41 -1.09 -1.53
N THR A 77 -15.25 -0.94 -2.84
CA THR A 77 -16.36 -0.76 -3.80
C THR A 77 -16.13 -1.63 -5.04
N PHE A 78 -17.21 -2.17 -5.59
CA PHE A 78 -17.23 -2.79 -6.91
C PHE A 78 -17.94 -1.89 -7.92
N ASP A 79 -17.28 -1.62 -9.04
CA ASP A 79 -17.81 -0.85 -10.15
C ASP A 79 -17.89 -1.72 -11.41
N SER A 80 -18.93 -1.50 -12.21
CA SER A 80 -19.25 -2.27 -13.41
C SER A 80 -19.87 -1.35 -14.45
N ALA A 81 -19.48 -1.50 -15.71
CA ALA A 81 -20.12 -0.77 -16.82
C ALA A 81 -21.63 -1.05 -16.99
N ARG A 82 -22.18 -2.05 -16.29
CA ARG A 82 -23.61 -2.39 -16.28
C ARG A 82 -24.40 -1.72 -15.16
N GLN A 83 -23.73 -1.12 -14.19
CA GLN A 83 -24.35 -0.38 -13.10
C GLN A 83 -24.03 1.11 -13.25
N ALA A 84 -24.99 1.94 -12.84
CA ALA A 84 -24.82 3.40 -12.93
C ALA A 84 -23.87 3.93 -11.85
N GLU A 85 -23.74 3.21 -10.73
CA GLU A 85 -23.01 3.62 -9.54
C GLU A 85 -22.18 2.45 -8.99
N PRO A 86 -20.99 2.72 -8.43
CA PRO A 86 -20.24 1.73 -7.66
C PRO A 86 -21.09 1.19 -6.51
N THR A 87 -20.94 -0.09 -6.20
CA THR A 87 -21.59 -0.76 -5.07
C THR A 87 -20.59 -0.92 -3.92
N ALA A 88 -20.96 -0.51 -2.71
CA ALA A 88 -20.12 -0.70 -1.54
C ALA A 88 -20.00 -2.18 -1.15
N VAL A 89 -18.83 -2.58 -0.67
CA VAL A 89 -18.63 -3.89 -0.03
C VAL A 89 -19.10 -3.81 1.41
N GLU A 90 -20.00 -4.73 1.78
CA GLU A 90 -20.65 -4.75 3.09
C GLU A 90 -19.76 -5.37 4.17
N GLU A 91 -19.04 -6.42 3.80
CA GLU A 91 -18.21 -7.18 4.73
C GLU A 91 -16.87 -7.55 4.07
N MET A 92 -15.80 -7.47 4.86
CA MET A 92 -14.47 -7.87 4.46
C MET A 92 -13.86 -8.74 5.55
N ILE A 93 -13.31 -9.89 5.18
CA ILE A 93 -12.67 -10.84 6.10
C ILE A 93 -11.34 -11.29 5.50
N LEU A 94 -10.26 -11.21 6.26
CA LEU A 94 -9.02 -11.88 5.91
C LEU A 94 -9.06 -13.32 6.45
N LEU A 95 -9.06 -14.31 5.55
CA LEU A 95 -9.05 -15.72 5.91
C LEU A 95 -7.66 -16.15 6.40
N GLU A 96 -7.59 -17.22 7.19
CA GLU A 96 -6.32 -17.73 7.77
C GLU A 96 -5.25 -18.07 6.71
N GLU A 97 -5.68 -18.40 5.49
CA GLU A 97 -4.81 -18.71 4.35
C GLU A 97 -4.29 -17.45 3.63
N GLY A 98 -4.65 -16.25 4.09
CA GLY A 98 -4.24 -14.97 3.51
C GLY A 98 -5.13 -14.46 2.37
N ALA A 99 -6.22 -15.17 2.08
CA ALA A 99 -7.22 -14.75 1.09
C ALA A 99 -8.14 -13.66 1.66
N LEU A 100 -8.41 -12.62 0.87
CA LEU A 100 -9.39 -11.59 1.20
C LEU A 100 -10.77 -12.01 0.71
N GLN A 101 -11.70 -12.21 1.63
CA GLN A 101 -13.11 -12.41 1.33
C GLN A 101 -13.85 -11.07 1.39
N LEU A 102 -14.67 -10.79 0.38
CA LEU A 102 -15.49 -9.59 0.25
C LEU A 102 -16.94 -10.03 0.03
N THR A 103 -17.89 -9.45 0.77
CA THR A 103 -19.33 -9.70 0.56
C THR A 103 -19.99 -8.40 0.09
N TYR A 104 -20.74 -8.46 -1.01
CA TYR A 104 -21.51 -7.32 -1.50
C TYR A 104 -22.76 -7.75 -2.26
N ASP A 105 -23.76 -6.87 -2.28
CA ASP A 105 -25.04 -7.12 -2.94
C ASP A 105 -25.11 -6.46 -4.33
N MET A 106 -25.09 -7.26 -5.38
CA MET A 106 -25.20 -6.79 -6.76
C MET A 106 -26.64 -6.77 -7.23
N LYS A 107 -27.14 -5.61 -7.66
CA LYS A 107 -28.46 -5.48 -8.31
C LYS A 107 -28.36 -5.74 -9.80
N PHE A 108 -29.21 -6.63 -10.31
CA PHE A 108 -29.39 -6.90 -11.73
C PHE A 108 -30.88 -6.81 -12.10
N GLY A 109 -31.29 -5.65 -12.62
CA GLY A 109 -32.70 -5.36 -12.87
C GLY A 109 -33.49 -5.26 -11.56
N ALA A 110 -34.53 -6.10 -11.41
CA ALA A 110 -35.36 -6.16 -10.20
C ALA A 110 -34.87 -7.18 -9.15
N GLN A 111 -33.77 -7.89 -9.43
CA GLN A 111 -33.22 -8.93 -8.55
C GLN A 111 -31.92 -8.46 -7.91
N THR A 112 -31.70 -8.83 -6.64
CA THR A 112 -30.44 -8.61 -5.92
C THR A 112 -29.77 -9.96 -5.70
N PHE A 113 -28.47 -10.03 -5.97
CA PHE A 113 -27.64 -11.21 -5.78
C PHE A 113 -26.55 -10.87 -4.76
N SER A 114 -26.46 -11.65 -3.69
CA SER A 114 -25.39 -11.49 -2.72
C SER A 114 -24.17 -12.28 -3.17
N LEU A 115 -23.06 -11.58 -3.39
CA LEU A 115 -21.85 -12.11 -3.97
C LEU A 115 -20.74 -12.17 -2.94
N ILE A 116 -20.05 -13.30 -2.91
CA ILE A 116 -18.87 -13.56 -2.10
C ILE A 116 -17.69 -13.63 -3.06
N VAL A 117 -16.76 -12.69 -2.93
CA VAL A 117 -15.50 -12.68 -3.68
C VAL A 117 -14.40 -13.17 -2.75
N THR A 118 -13.74 -14.26 -3.09
CA THR A 118 -12.51 -14.71 -2.42
C THR A 118 -11.34 -14.40 -3.32
N ALA A 119 -10.52 -13.43 -2.93
CA ALA A 119 -9.37 -12.94 -3.67
C ALA A 119 -8.07 -13.40 -3.00
N ASN A 120 -7.19 -14.00 -3.79
CA ASN A 120 -5.81 -14.29 -3.42
C ASN A 120 -4.89 -13.35 -4.18
N LEU A 121 -3.77 -13.02 -3.56
CA LEU A 121 -2.67 -12.36 -4.25
C LEU A 121 -1.96 -13.39 -5.14
N SER A 122 -1.72 -13.01 -6.39
CA SER A 122 -0.93 -13.78 -7.35
C SER A 122 0.17 -12.92 -7.97
N ASP A 123 1.05 -13.54 -8.74
CA ASP A 123 2.16 -12.85 -9.43
C ASP A 123 1.68 -11.76 -10.39
N ASP A 124 0.49 -11.92 -10.96
CA ASP A 124 -0.07 -11.04 -11.97
C ASP A 124 -1.14 -10.06 -11.41
N GLY A 125 -1.46 -10.16 -10.11
CA GLY A 125 -2.36 -9.26 -9.40
C GLY A 125 -3.23 -9.98 -8.38
N LEU A 126 -4.54 -10.02 -8.60
CA LEU A 126 -5.45 -10.85 -7.81
C LEU A 126 -5.95 -12.00 -8.65
N GLU A 127 -6.16 -13.15 -8.03
CA GLU A 127 -6.90 -14.25 -8.62
C GLU A 127 -7.82 -14.85 -7.60
N GLY A 128 -8.93 -15.43 -8.05
CA GLY A 128 -9.88 -15.93 -7.09
C GLY A 128 -11.17 -16.37 -7.70
N GLN A 129 -12.19 -16.41 -6.85
CA GLN A 129 -13.51 -16.88 -7.21
C GLN A 129 -14.56 -15.90 -6.72
N ILE A 130 -15.56 -15.67 -7.57
CA ILE A 130 -16.81 -15.01 -7.20
C ILE A 130 -17.88 -16.10 -7.14
N VAL A 131 -18.57 -16.16 -6.01
CA VAL A 131 -19.63 -17.13 -5.74
C VAL A 131 -20.87 -16.37 -5.31
N GLU A 132 -22.01 -16.70 -5.90
CA GLU A 132 -23.30 -16.21 -5.40
C GLU A 132 -23.71 -17.03 -4.18
N SER A 133 -24.22 -16.37 -3.13
CA SER A 133 -24.39 -16.97 -1.80
C SER A 133 -25.35 -18.17 -1.76
N SER A 134 -26.32 -18.26 -2.68
CA SER A 134 -27.20 -19.43 -2.82
C SER A 134 -26.56 -20.59 -3.61
N GLY A 135 -25.36 -20.38 -4.15
CA GLY A 135 -24.63 -21.34 -4.98
C GLY A 135 -25.09 -21.38 -6.44
N LEU A 136 -25.86 -20.38 -6.88
CA LEU A 136 -26.44 -20.34 -8.22
C LEU A 136 -25.36 -20.27 -9.31
N PHE A 137 -24.28 -19.54 -9.06
CA PHE A 137 -23.13 -19.51 -9.93
C PHE A 137 -21.82 -19.33 -9.17
N LYS A 138 -20.75 -19.77 -9.82
CA LYS A 138 -19.37 -19.64 -9.38
C LYS A 138 -18.50 -19.40 -10.60
N ALA A 139 -17.67 -18.37 -10.55
CA ALA A 139 -16.79 -18.00 -11.64
C ALA A 139 -15.40 -17.64 -11.13
N PRO A 140 -14.33 -18.13 -11.79
CA PRO A 140 -12.99 -17.64 -11.51
C PRO A 140 -12.82 -16.22 -12.05
N PHE A 141 -11.98 -15.44 -11.39
CA PHE A 141 -11.56 -14.14 -11.89
C PHE A 141 -10.04 -13.99 -11.78
N THR A 142 -9.52 -13.11 -12.63
CA THR A 142 -8.19 -12.52 -12.47
C THR A 142 -8.36 -11.01 -12.40
N ALA A 143 -7.49 -10.33 -11.67
CA ALA A 143 -7.49 -8.88 -11.57
C ALA A 143 -6.07 -8.36 -11.75
N VAL A 144 -5.95 -7.29 -12.50
CA VAL A 144 -4.71 -6.51 -12.60
C VAL A 144 -4.95 -5.15 -11.96
N GLU A 145 -3.95 -4.55 -11.35
CA GLU A 145 -4.10 -3.20 -10.80
C GLU A 145 -4.54 -2.22 -11.90
N ALA A 146 -5.60 -1.47 -11.63
CA ALA A 146 -6.13 -0.44 -12.51
C ALA A 146 -5.29 0.83 -12.31
N VAL A 147 -4.17 0.92 -13.03
CA VAL A 147 -3.30 2.11 -13.10
C VAL A 147 -3.32 2.63 -14.53
N ASP A 148 -3.57 3.93 -14.70
CA ASP A 148 -3.64 4.60 -16.01
C ASP A 148 -2.29 4.67 -16.75
N ASP A 149 -1.18 4.38 -16.06
CA ASP A 149 0.17 4.43 -16.62
C ASP A 149 0.89 3.06 -16.56
N VAL A 150 1.24 2.57 -17.75
CA VAL A 150 1.93 1.30 -17.99
C VAL A 150 3.34 1.32 -17.37
N GLU A 151 4.02 2.46 -17.36
CA GLU A 151 5.38 2.59 -16.82
C GLU A 151 5.38 2.48 -15.29
N THR A 152 4.48 3.20 -14.62
CA THR A 152 4.23 3.07 -13.18
C THR A 152 3.80 1.66 -12.80
N SER A 153 2.99 0.98 -13.62
CA SER A 153 2.58 -0.42 -13.40
C SER A 153 3.76 -1.40 -13.53
N GLN A 154 4.65 -1.21 -14.51
CA GLN A 154 5.82 -2.07 -14.69
C GLN A 154 6.87 -1.83 -13.61
N GLN A 155 7.04 -0.58 -13.19
CA GLN A 155 7.93 -0.22 -12.09
C GLN A 155 7.40 -0.78 -10.76
N ARG A 156 6.10 -0.66 -10.48
CA ARG A 156 5.47 -1.31 -9.31
C ARG A 156 5.50 -2.84 -9.40
N ARG A 157 5.30 -3.45 -10.57
CA ARG A 157 5.40 -4.91 -10.78
C ARG A 157 6.83 -5.43 -10.59
N ARG A 158 7.85 -4.68 -11.04
CA ARG A 158 9.25 -4.98 -10.71
C ARG A 158 9.51 -4.83 -9.21
N ASN A 159 8.97 -3.77 -8.58
CA ASN A 159 9.09 -3.53 -7.15
C ASN A 159 8.27 -4.54 -6.29
N ARG A 160 7.21 -5.15 -6.82
CA ARG A 160 6.43 -6.26 -6.21
C ARG A 160 7.13 -7.62 -6.40
N ARG A 161 7.67 -7.89 -7.60
CA ARG A 161 8.47 -9.11 -7.87
C ARG A 161 9.70 -9.23 -6.98
N ILE A 162 10.15 -8.13 -6.37
CA ILE A 162 11.31 -8.08 -5.49
C ILE A 162 10.93 -7.48 -4.13
N SER A 163 9.90 -7.99 -3.42
CA SER A 163 9.82 -8.06 -1.92
C SER A 163 8.40 -8.39 -1.42
N ALA A 164 8.23 -9.16 -0.32
CA ALA A 164 9.00 -9.04 0.92
C ALA A 164 9.37 -10.37 1.59
N THR A 165 10.65 -10.72 1.49
CA THR A 165 11.31 -11.38 2.62
C THR A 165 11.17 -10.45 3.82
N SER A 166 10.75 -11.00 4.95
CA SER A 166 10.61 -10.25 6.19
C SER A 166 11.44 -10.90 7.30
N ALA A 167 11.99 -10.06 8.17
CA ALA A 167 12.55 -10.47 9.45
C ALA A 167 11.56 -10.05 10.53
N THR A 168 11.18 -10.98 11.41
CA THR A 168 10.31 -10.70 12.54
C THR A 168 10.99 -11.11 13.83
N LEU A 169 11.00 -10.21 14.81
CA LEU A 169 11.40 -10.50 16.18
C LEU A 169 10.25 -10.17 17.13
N ARG A 170 10.02 -11.04 18.11
CA ARG A 170 8.97 -10.89 19.12
C ARG A 170 9.57 -10.85 20.53
N PHE A 171 9.12 -9.88 21.31
CA PHE A 171 9.35 -9.78 22.74
C PHE A 171 8.01 -9.92 23.45
N GLU A 172 7.67 -11.15 23.85
CA GLU A 172 6.34 -11.50 24.37
C GLU A 172 5.22 -11.07 23.40
N LYS A 173 4.51 -9.98 23.71
CA LYS A 173 3.41 -9.40 22.93
C LYS A 173 3.87 -8.34 21.92
N ASP A 174 5.07 -7.79 22.08
CA ASP A 174 5.60 -6.73 21.23
C ASP A 174 6.33 -7.32 20.03
N LYS A 175 6.22 -6.67 18.86
CA LYS A 175 6.78 -7.16 17.61
C LYS A 175 7.59 -6.08 16.90
N ILE A 176 8.69 -6.51 16.28
CA ILE A 176 9.46 -5.75 15.30
C ILE A 176 9.42 -6.52 13.99
N VAL A 177 9.08 -5.85 12.90
CA VAL A 177 9.06 -6.45 11.55
C VAL A 177 9.87 -5.58 10.62
N ILE A 178 10.80 -6.17 9.88
CA ILE A 178 11.49 -5.51 8.76
C ILE A 178 11.11 -6.22 7.47
N SER A 179 10.53 -5.49 6.53
CA SER A 179 10.32 -5.93 5.16
C SER A 179 11.42 -5.37 4.26
N PHE A 180 11.97 -6.19 3.38
CA PHE A 180 13.12 -5.79 2.55
C PHE A 180 13.13 -6.51 1.20
N SER A 181 13.87 -5.92 0.26
CA SER A 181 14.11 -6.44 -1.09
C SER A 181 15.27 -7.43 -1.11
N GLY A 182 15.06 -8.66 -1.61
CA GLY A 182 16.11 -9.67 -1.76
C GLY A 182 17.02 -9.42 -2.96
N LEU A 183 17.76 -8.31 -2.95
CA LEU A 183 18.55 -7.80 -4.08
C LEU A 183 19.75 -8.71 -4.37
N ALA A 184 19.87 -9.21 -5.59
CA ALA A 184 20.96 -10.11 -5.97
C ALA A 184 22.32 -9.41 -6.03
N THR A 185 23.41 -10.15 -5.83
CA THR A 185 24.78 -9.63 -5.92
C THR A 185 25.23 -9.30 -7.36
N ASP A 186 24.53 -9.78 -8.37
CA ASP A 186 24.74 -9.43 -9.78
C ASP A 186 23.82 -8.29 -10.28
N SER A 187 23.07 -7.66 -9.36
CA SER A 187 22.11 -6.60 -9.69
C SER A 187 22.75 -5.22 -9.78
N LYS A 188 22.07 -4.31 -10.49
CA LYS A 188 22.49 -2.90 -10.57
C LYS A 188 22.50 -2.21 -9.20
N ASP A 189 21.60 -2.62 -8.32
CA ASP A 189 21.56 -2.18 -6.93
C ASP A 189 22.87 -2.48 -6.20
N TYR A 190 23.42 -3.70 -6.36
CA TYR A 190 24.67 -4.07 -5.71
C TYR A 190 25.86 -3.29 -6.27
N GLU A 191 25.92 -3.10 -7.59
CA GLU A 191 26.96 -2.24 -8.21
C GLU A 191 26.92 -0.80 -7.67
N ASN A 192 25.71 -0.23 -7.53
CA ASN A 192 25.52 1.11 -6.99
C ASN A 192 25.93 1.18 -5.52
N PHE A 193 25.56 0.17 -4.72
CA PHE A 193 25.95 0.08 -3.33
C PHE A 193 27.49 0.05 -3.15
N GLN A 194 28.19 -0.75 -3.97
CA GLN A 194 29.65 -0.85 -3.93
C GLN A 194 30.35 0.47 -4.33
N SER A 195 29.74 1.23 -5.23
CA SER A 195 30.28 2.50 -5.74
C SER A 195 29.90 3.73 -4.91
N LEU A 196 29.24 3.55 -3.77
CA LEU A 196 28.86 4.67 -2.90
C LEU A 196 30.07 5.51 -2.48
N SER A 197 29.90 6.82 -2.57
CA SER A 197 30.79 7.80 -1.96
C SER A 197 30.49 7.94 -0.48
N ASN A 198 31.46 8.45 0.28
CA ASN A 198 31.22 8.77 1.69
C ASN A 198 30.10 9.80 1.82
N ASP A 199 29.37 9.70 2.93
CA ASP A 199 28.21 10.51 3.31
C ASP A 199 27.03 10.43 2.33
N THR A 200 26.99 9.38 1.50
CA THR A 200 25.92 9.13 0.53
C THR A 200 25.03 7.97 0.96
N VAL A 201 23.72 8.13 0.80
CA VAL A 201 22.72 7.09 1.04
C VAL A 201 22.60 6.19 -0.17
N PHE A 202 22.49 4.88 0.06
CA PHE A 202 22.18 3.90 -0.95
C PHE A 202 20.75 4.09 -1.45
N GLU A 203 20.58 4.49 -2.71
CA GLU A 203 19.27 4.54 -3.36
C GLU A 203 19.01 3.27 -4.16
N TYR A 204 17.79 2.75 -4.03
CA TYR A 204 17.37 1.53 -4.70
C TYR A 204 17.07 1.83 -6.17
N VAL A 205 17.38 0.89 -7.05
CA VAL A 205 17.07 0.95 -8.49
C VAL A 205 16.07 -0.14 -8.87
N GLY A 206 16.33 -1.38 -8.46
CA GLY A 206 15.50 -2.55 -8.78
C GLY A 206 14.55 -2.96 -7.65
N GLY A 207 14.77 -2.47 -6.43
CA GLY A 207 13.94 -2.77 -5.25
C GLY A 207 13.26 -1.54 -4.66
N ARG A 208 12.61 -1.71 -3.51
CA ARG A 208 12.10 -0.62 -2.68
C ARG A 208 12.93 -0.45 -1.42
N ALA A 209 12.84 0.72 -0.81
CA ALA A 209 13.35 0.95 0.53
C ALA A 209 12.88 -0.14 1.50
N SER A 210 13.80 -0.68 2.29
CA SER A 210 13.44 -1.56 3.38
C SER A 210 12.57 -0.77 4.37
N LYS A 211 11.62 -1.44 5.02
CA LYS A 211 10.68 -0.81 5.95
C LYS A 211 10.66 -1.55 7.27
N ILE A 212 10.70 -0.78 8.35
CA ILE A 212 10.57 -1.29 9.72
C ILE A 212 9.24 -0.87 10.33
N LEU A 213 8.63 -1.82 11.03
CA LEU A 213 7.49 -1.65 11.93
C LEU A 213 7.95 -2.05 13.33
N THR A 214 7.72 -1.20 14.33
CA THR A 214 8.07 -1.49 15.72
C THR A 214 6.95 -1.12 16.67
N ASP A 215 6.52 -2.07 17.52
CA ASP A 215 5.48 -1.85 18.53
C ASP A 215 5.98 -1.08 19.77
N VAL A 216 7.28 -0.80 19.85
CA VAL A 216 7.98 -0.18 20.98
C VAL A 216 9.07 0.78 20.50
N ASP A 217 9.53 1.67 21.38
CA ASP A 217 10.74 2.44 21.13
C ASP A 217 11.95 1.48 20.97
N LEU A 218 12.87 1.77 20.05
CA LEU A 218 14.10 0.99 19.86
C LEU A 218 15.32 1.84 20.21
N HIS A 219 16.10 1.37 21.17
CA HIS A 219 17.31 2.04 21.64
C HIS A 219 18.54 1.47 20.94
N PHE A 220 19.22 2.30 20.15
CA PHE A 220 20.49 2.00 19.52
C PHE A 220 21.58 2.89 20.13
N GLY A 221 22.17 2.43 21.24
CA GLY A 221 23.04 3.28 22.05
C GLY A 221 22.28 4.51 22.55
N ASP A 222 22.73 5.71 22.18
CA ASP A 222 22.11 6.98 22.55
C ASP A 222 20.92 7.37 21.65
N THR A 223 20.71 6.67 20.53
CA THR A 223 19.64 6.99 19.58
C THR A 223 18.38 6.20 19.91
N VAL A 224 17.24 6.89 20.04
CA VAL A 224 15.94 6.28 20.30
C VAL A 224 15.04 6.43 19.08
N VAL A 225 14.84 5.34 18.34
CA VAL A 225 13.88 5.27 17.25
C VAL A 225 12.50 5.05 17.84
N LYS A 226 11.65 6.07 17.74
CA LYS A 226 10.38 6.12 18.48
C LYS A 226 9.28 5.27 17.84
N GLN A 227 8.48 4.62 18.67
CA GLN A 227 7.15 4.17 18.30
C GLN A 227 6.27 5.39 17.98
N GLY A 228 5.30 5.19 17.07
CA GLY A 228 4.18 6.12 16.91
C GLY A 228 4.54 7.44 16.24
N ASN A 229 5.48 7.41 15.28
CA ASN A 229 5.81 8.58 14.47
C ASN A 229 4.63 9.06 13.62
N ALA A 230 3.77 8.15 13.14
CA ALA A 230 2.54 8.52 12.45
C ALA A 230 1.42 8.91 13.42
N TYR A 231 1.28 8.19 14.54
CA TYR A 231 0.31 8.47 15.59
C TYR A 231 0.75 7.81 16.91
N VAL A 232 0.48 8.43 18.06
CA VAL A 232 1.06 8.06 19.37
C VAL A 232 0.83 6.60 19.78
N THR A 233 -0.29 6.00 19.38
CA THR A 233 -0.62 4.59 19.68
C THR A 233 -0.24 3.61 18.58
N TYR A 234 0.21 4.10 17.42
CA TYR A 234 0.56 3.25 16.28
C TYR A 234 1.97 2.69 16.43
N PRO A 235 2.31 1.58 15.76
CA PRO A 235 3.70 1.17 15.62
C PRO A 235 4.54 2.31 15.02
N GLY A 236 5.82 2.37 15.39
CA GLY A 236 6.79 3.16 14.63
C GLY A 236 6.92 2.58 13.22
N VAL A 237 6.82 3.44 12.20
CA VAL A 237 6.86 3.05 10.78
C VAL A 237 7.90 3.90 10.08
N TYR A 238 9.00 3.29 9.65
CA TYR A 238 10.09 4.02 8.98
C TYR A 238 10.54 3.26 7.73
N SER A 239 11.01 4.01 6.72
CA SER A 239 11.91 3.43 5.73
C SER A 239 13.32 3.42 6.31
N ILE A 240 14.05 2.32 6.07
CA ILE A 240 15.43 2.14 6.53
C ILE A 240 16.36 2.06 5.33
N TRP A 241 17.49 2.75 5.44
CA TRP A 241 18.45 2.95 4.37
C TRP A 241 19.87 2.70 4.87
N LEU A 242 20.76 2.28 3.99
CA LEU A 242 22.19 2.19 4.30
C LEU A 242 22.88 3.45 3.79
N LYS A 243 23.68 4.08 4.64
CA LYS A 243 24.52 5.24 4.30
C LYS A 243 25.97 4.86 4.47
N LYS A 244 26.79 5.12 3.46
CA LYS A 244 28.24 5.01 3.62
C LYS A 244 28.74 6.26 4.31
N THR A 245 29.59 6.10 5.31
CA THR A 245 30.21 7.21 6.07
C THR A 245 31.72 7.07 6.03
N ALA A 246 32.44 8.11 6.46
CA ALA A 246 33.90 8.03 6.58
C ALA A 246 34.39 6.92 7.53
N LYS A 247 33.55 6.40 8.44
CA LYS A 247 33.90 5.40 9.45
C LYS A 247 33.35 3.99 9.16
N GLY A 248 32.64 3.81 8.04
CA GLY A 248 31.96 2.56 7.71
C GLY A 248 30.57 2.82 7.17
N TYR A 249 29.55 2.19 7.75
CA TYR A 249 28.16 2.35 7.34
C TYR A 249 27.27 2.77 8.50
N SER A 250 26.18 3.46 8.19
CA SER A 250 25.10 3.79 9.13
C SER A 250 23.78 3.26 8.59
N LEU A 251 22.88 2.92 9.51
CA LEU A 251 21.46 2.69 9.27
C LEU A 251 20.71 4.00 9.46
N VAL A 252 20.03 4.46 8.42
CA VAL A 252 19.26 5.70 8.43
C VAL A 252 17.78 5.36 8.47
N PHE A 253 17.04 6.03 9.35
CA PHE A 253 15.59 5.91 9.50
C PHE A 253 14.92 7.18 8.99
N ASN A 254 13.95 7.00 8.12
CA ASN A 254 13.19 8.08 7.52
C ASN A 254 11.69 7.89 7.82
N GLU A 255 11.01 8.96 8.22
CA GLU A 255 9.61 8.90 8.71
C GLU A 255 8.60 8.51 7.62
N GLU A 256 8.96 8.72 6.35
CA GLU A 256 8.10 8.44 5.21
C GLU A 256 8.41 7.05 4.65
N ALA A 257 7.80 6.02 5.26
CA ALA A 257 8.08 4.63 4.92
C ALA A 257 7.58 4.17 3.54
N ASP A 258 6.60 4.87 2.95
CA ASP A 258 5.90 4.45 1.73
C ASP A 258 5.77 5.56 0.65
N VAL A 259 6.31 6.77 0.88
CA VAL A 259 6.03 7.94 0.02
C VAL A 259 6.95 7.99 -1.22
N TRP A 260 8.22 7.60 -1.08
CA TRP A 260 9.24 7.83 -2.12
C TRP A 260 9.76 6.57 -2.82
N GLY A 261 9.28 5.38 -2.42
CA GLY A 261 9.60 4.11 -3.06
C GLY A 261 11.10 3.78 -3.07
N THR A 262 11.79 4.17 -4.15
CA THR A 262 13.22 3.96 -4.42
C THR A 262 14.13 5.14 -4.03
N MET A 263 13.56 6.33 -3.89
CA MET A 263 14.31 7.57 -3.67
C MET A 263 14.39 7.94 -2.18
N PHE A 264 15.53 8.50 -1.76
CA PHE A 264 15.72 8.95 -0.40
C PHE A 264 15.37 10.44 -0.24
N ASN A 265 14.51 10.77 0.73
CA ASN A 265 14.22 12.16 1.08
C ASN A 265 15.07 12.59 2.31
N PRO A 266 16.10 13.44 2.15
CA PRO A 266 16.92 13.86 3.29
C PRO A 266 16.16 14.71 4.32
N GLU A 267 15.06 15.36 3.95
CA GLU A 267 14.30 16.24 4.85
C GLU A 267 13.53 15.48 5.93
N THR A 268 13.23 14.20 5.68
CA THR A 268 12.47 13.32 6.57
C THR A 268 13.35 12.27 7.26
N GLN A 269 14.66 12.42 7.18
CA GLN A 269 15.61 11.65 7.99
C GLN A 269 15.42 11.99 9.47
N ALA A 270 14.93 11.03 10.24
CA ALA A 270 14.72 11.19 11.68
C ALA A 270 15.91 10.70 12.51
N TYR A 271 16.52 9.59 12.12
CA TYR A 271 17.59 8.96 12.91
C TYR A 271 18.70 8.41 12.02
N GLU A 272 19.94 8.42 12.53
CA GLU A 272 21.08 7.77 11.92
C GLU A 272 21.85 7.00 13.00
N VAL A 273 22.08 5.72 12.78
CA VAL A 273 22.70 4.80 13.74
C VAL A 273 23.91 4.13 13.10
N PRO A 274 25.10 4.15 13.72
CA PRO A 274 26.28 3.49 13.15
C PRO A 274 26.12 1.96 13.11
N LEU A 275 26.55 1.33 12.02
CA LEU A 275 26.61 -0.12 11.85
C LEU A 275 28.04 -0.61 12.03
N THR A 276 28.19 -1.82 12.57
CA THR A 276 29.45 -2.56 12.56
C THR A 276 29.51 -3.41 11.29
N GLU A 277 30.52 -3.19 10.45
CA GLU A 277 30.80 -4.01 9.26
C GLU A 277 31.74 -5.17 9.62
N SER A 278 31.45 -6.36 9.13
CA SER A 278 32.33 -7.53 9.16
C SER A 278 32.20 -8.34 7.87
N THR A 279 33.21 -9.17 7.57
CA THR A 279 33.13 -10.18 6.50
C THR A 279 32.64 -11.51 7.09
N VAL A 280 31.82 -12.25 6.33
CA VAL A 280 31.30 -13.58 6.69
C VAL A 280 31.86 -14.66 5.77
N GLU A 281 32.03 -15.88 6.28
CA GLU A 281 32.56 -17.01 5.49
C GLU A 281 31.56 -17.51 4.44
N GLU A 282 30.28 -17.55 4.80
CA GLU A 282 29.19 -17.93 3.90
C GLU A 282 28.60 -16.67 3.26
N ALA A 283 29.00 -16.42 2.01
CA ALA A 283 28.50 -15.29 1.24
C ALA A 283 27.01 -15.49 0.90
N SER A 284 26.24 -14.41 0.90
CA SER A 284 24.84 -14.41 0.50
C SER A 284 24.66 -13.82 -0.90
N ASP A 285 24.11 -14.62 -1.82
CA ASP A 285 23.84 -14.20 -3.20
C ASP A 285 22.73 -13.13 -3.30
N LYS A 286 21.99 -12.89 -2.22
CA LYS A 286 20.93 -11.87 -2.13
C LYS A 286 21.02 -11.09 -0.83
N MET A 287 20.61 -9.82 -0.85
CA MET A 287 20.47 -9.03 0.36
C MET A 287 19.48 -9.72 1.31
N LYS A 288 19.90 -9.92 2.56
CA LYS A 288 19.11 -10.56 3.61
C LYS A 288 19.17 -9.72 4.87
N VAL A 289 18.01 -9.44 5.47
CA VAL A 289 17.94 -8.85 6.80
C VAL A 289 17.52 -9.91 7.81
N THR A 290 18.13 -9.92 8.99
CA THR A 290 17.68 -10.72 10.14
C THR A 290 17.53 -9.87 11.38
N LEU A 291 16.65 -10.32 12.27
CA LEU A 291 16.49 -9.80 13.62
C LEU A 291 16.70 -10.97 14.58
N ASP A 292 17.83 -10.97 15.27
CA ASP A 292 18.20 -12.07 16.16
C ASP A 292 17.91 -11.67 17.60
N LYS A 293 17.19 -12.52 18.35
CA LYS A 293 16.95 -12.31 19.78
C LYS A 293 18.25 -12.59 20.55
N VAL A 294 18.69 -11.66 21.39
CA VAL A 294 19.84 -11.88 22.29
C VAL A 294 19.35 -12.22 23.69
N ASP A 295 18.38 -11.47 24.21
CA ASP A 295 17.65 -11.76 25.45
C ASP A 295 16.20 -11.22 25.37
N ASP A 296 15.47 -11.15 26.49
CA ASP A 296 14.07 -10.70 26.52
C ASP A 296 13.83 -9.22 26.22
N ASN A 297 14.89 -8.42 26.22
CA ASN A 297 14.83 -6.99 25.90
C ASN A 297 15.83 -6.59 24.81
N THR A 298 16.80 -7.43 24.44
CA THR A 298 17.83 -7.07 23.46
C THR A 298 17.76 -7.93 22.20
N GLY A 299 18.13 -7.30 21.08
CA GLY A 299 18.24 -7.96 19.80
C GLY A 299 19.33 -7.36 18.93
N THR A 300 19.64 -8.05 17.83
CA THR A 300 20.59 -7.59 16.82
C THR A 300 19.89 -7.51 15.46
N LEU A 301 19.99 -6.36 14.81
CA LEU A 301 19.63 -6.19 13.41
C LEU A 301 20.86 -6.46 12.57
N ASN A 302 20.74 -7.38 11.61
CA ASN A 302 21.81 -7.70 10.68
C ASN A 302 21.33 -7.51 9.24
N VAL A 303 22.18 -6.92 8.41
CA VAL A 303 22.03 -6.89 6.96
C VAL A 303 23.20 -7.65 6.36
N PHE A 304 22.90 -8.70 5.60
CA PHE A 304 23.87 -9.50 4.88
C PHE A 304 23.74 -9.21 3.39
N TRP A 305 24.86 -9.01 2.71
CA TRP A 305 24.89 -8.90 1.25
C TRP A 305 26.27 -9.27 0.73
N ALA A 306 26.36 -10.25 -0.19
CA ALA A 306 27.61 -10.88 -0.58
C ALA A 306 28.37 -11.43 0.65
N ASP A 307 29.66 -11.16 0.76
CA ASP A 307 30.52 -11.56 1.87
C ASP A 307 30.45 -10.59 3.06
N LYS A 308 29.53 -9.61 3.05
CA LYS A 308 29.44 -8.56 4.06
C LYS A 308 28.27 -8.76 5.00
N LYS A 309 28.51 -8.41 6.26
CA LYS A 309 27.51 -8.27 7.32
C LYS A 309 27.62 -6.87 7.92
N TYR A 310 26.50 -6.18 7.99
CA TYR A 310 26.33 -4.91 8.70
C TYR A 310 25.39 -5.13 9.87
N SER A 311 25.85 -4.90 11.09
CA SER A 311 25.07 -5.22 12.29
C SER A 311 25.02 -4.11 13.30
N VAL A 312 23.90 -4.04 14.02
CA VAL A 312 23.73 -3.16 15.18
C VAL A 312 22.86 -3.82 16.23
N ASN A 313 23.24 -3.64 17.50
CA ASN A 313 22.46 -4.10 18.63
C ASN A 313 21.44 -3.04 19.04
N PHE A 314 20.31 -3.51 19.55
CA PHE A 314 19.29 -2.64 20.11
C PHE A 314 18.67 -3.24 21.37
N THR A 315 18.09 -2.35 22.17
CA THR A 315 17.26 -2.71 23.33
C THR A 315 15.84 -2.21 23.09
N LYS A 316 14.85 -3.02 23.45
CA LYS A 316 13.44 -2.64 23.43
C LYS A 316 13.16 -1.63 24.55
N GLY A 317 12.52 -0.54 24.19
CA GLY A 317 11.99 0.44 25.12
C GLY A 317 10.58 0.09 25.57
N GLU A 318 9.94 1.03 26.26
CA GLU A 318 8.55 0.90 26.68
C GLU A 318 7.60 1.16 25.51
N LYS A 319 6.46 0.47 25.54
CA LYS A 319 5.35 0.75 24.62
C LYS A 319 4.66 2.03 25.04
N ARG A 320 4.52 2.98 24.11
CA ARG A 320 3.76 4.20 24.36
C ARG A 320 2.27 3.90 24.41
N SER A 321 1.62 4.48 25.41
CA SER A 321 0.17 4.51 25.55
C SER A 321 -0.28 5.96 25.64
N GLU A 322 -1.54 6.25 25.26
CA GLU A 322 -2.13 7.56 25.56
C GLU A 322 -2.07 7.78 27.07
N SER A 323 -1.53 8.92 27.49
CA SER A 323 -1.59 9.31 28.90
C SER A 323 -3.07 9.37 29.30
N PRO A 324 -3.48 8.81 30.45
CA PRO A 324 -4.85 8.97 30.92
C PRO A 324 -5.08 10.47 31.15
N SER A 325 -5.97 11.04 30.35
CA SER A 325 -6.52 12.39 30.49
C SER A 325 -7.37 12.51 31.75
#